data_AF-A0A3E0Q4Y1-F1
#
_entry.id   AF-A0A3E0Q4Y1-F1
#
_cell.length_a   1.000
_cell.length_b   1.000
_cell.length_c   1.000
_cell.angle_alpha   90.00
_cell.angle_beta   90.00
_cell.angle_gamma   90.00
#
_symmetry.space_group_name_H-M   'P 1'
#
loop_
_entity.id
_entity.type
_entity.pdbx_description
1 polymer ?
#
loop_
_entity_poly.entity_id
_entity_poly.type
_entity_poly.pdbx_seq_one_letter_code
_entity_poly.pdbx_strand_id
1 'polypeptide(L)'
;MPTTQTAPEILERHFLEIRCGLLNLCAALDRIDRSAEPGQLSDDRRMQLIRQGIDVLASDGDDRAERLQLLFSDSYEEGWNR
;
A
#
# COMPACT_ATOMS: atom_id res chain seq x y z
N MET A 1 -0.38 -31.72 13.01
CA MET A 1 -1.31 -30.70 13.52
C MET A 1 -0.74 -29.36 13.08
N PRO A 2 -1.39 -28.59 12.21
CA PRO A 2 -0.90 -27.26 11.89
C PRO A 2 -1.11 -26.41 13.15
N THR A 3 -0.02 -25.96 13.77
CA THR A 3 -0.07 -25.07 14.93
C THR A 3 -0.44 -23.70 14.40
N THR A 4 -1.69 -23.27 14.60
CA THR A 4 -2.11 -21.90 14.29
C THR A 4 -1.29 -20.96 15.18
N GLN A 5 -0.50 -20.11 14.55
CA GLN A 5 0.32 -19.13 15.26
C GLN A 5 -0.57 -18.10 15.94
N THR A 6 -0.18 -17.67 17.13
CA THR A 6 -0.86 -16.60 17.86
C THR A 6 -0.55 -15.24 17.24
N ALA A 7 -1.42 -14.24 17.49
CA ALA A 7 -1.20 -12.89 16.98
C ALA A 7 0.14 -12.27 17.42
N PRO A 8 0.62 -12.42 18.68
CA PRO A 8 1.94 -11.94 19.08
C PRO A 8 3.10 -12.62 18.33
N GLU A 9 3.01 -13.92 18.04
CA GLU A 9 4.04 -14.64 17.28
C GLU A 9 4.11 -14.15 15.82
N ILE A 10 2.96 -13.87 15.21
CA ILE A 10 2.87 -13.29 13.86
C ILE A 10 3.45 -11.87 13.88
N LEU A 11 3.09 -11.05 14.86
CA LEU A 11 3.60 -9.69 15.00
C LEU A 11 5.13 -9.69 15.15
N GLU A 12 5.68 -10.49 16.06
CA GLU A 12 7.12 -10.60 16.29
C GLU A 12 7.87 -10.96 15.00
N ARG A 13 7.33 -11.92 14.24
CA ARG A 13 7.92 -12.33 12.95
C ARG A 13 7.97 -11.20 11.93
N HIS A 14 6.89 -10.42 11.81
CA HIS A 14 6.75 -9.44 10.72
C HIS A 14 7.10 -8.00 11.12
N PHE A 15 7.33 -7.72 12.39
CA PHE A 15 7.52 -6.35 12.89
C PHE A 15 8.64 -5.60 12.16
N LEU A 16 9.81 -6.23 11.98
CA LEU A 16 10.94 -5.61 11.30
C LEU A 16 10.69 -5.43 9.79
N GLU A 17 10.02 -6.37 9.14
CA GLU A 17 9.66 -6.28 7.72
C GLU A 17 8.69 -5.12 7.48
N ILE A 18 7.64 -5.01 8.30
CA ILE A 18 6.67 -3.92 8.25
C ILE A 18 7.38 -2.58 8.47
N ARG A 19 8.24 -2.49 9.48
CA ARG A 19 9.01 -1.27 9.76
C ARG A 19 9.89 -0.85 8.58
N CYS A 20 10.60 -1.80 7.97
CA CYS A 20 11.42 -1.54 6.78
C CYS A 20 10.56 -1.06 5.60
N GLY A 21 9.39 -1.69 5.38
CA GLY A 21 8.43 -1.27 4.35
C GLY A 21 7.95 0.17 4.55
N LEU A 22 7.59 0.54 5.78
CA LEU A 22 7.17 1.90 6.13
C LEU A 22 8.29 2.92 5.88
N LEU A 23 9.52 2.63 6.31
CA LEU A 23 10.67 3.53 6.08
C LEU A 23 10.95 3.73 4.59
N ASN A 24 10.87 2.66 3.80
CA ASN A 24 11.06 2.73 2.35
C ASN A 24 9.99 3.58 1.68
N LEU A 25 8.72 3.41 2.07
CA LEU A 25 7.60 4.22 1.58
C LEU A 25 7.80 5.70 1.91
N CYS A 26 8.06 6.03 3.18
CA CYS A 26 8.30 7.41 3.61
C CYS A 26 9.47 8.04 2.84
N ALA A 27 10.60 7.34 2.71
CA ALA A 27 11.75 7.87 2.00
C ALA A 27 11.48 8.12 0.50
N ALA A 28 10.58 7.35 -0.13
CA ALA A 28 10.16 7.61 -1.50
C ALA A 28 9.29 8.88 -1.59
N LEU A 29 8.31 9.01 -0.70
CA LEU A 29 7.45 10.20 -0.62
C LEU A 29 8.26 11.47 -0.34
N ASP A 30 9.19 11.42 0.62
CA ASP A 30 10.06 12.55 0.95
C ASP A 30 10.91 13.02 -0.24
N ARG A 31 11.29 12.11 -1.16
CA ARG A 31 12.04 12.47 -2.36
C ARG A 31 11.14 13.14 -3.40
N ILE A 32 9.91 12.65 -3.55
CA ILE A 32 8.90 13.26 -4.42
C ILE A 32 8.63 14.69 -3.95
N ASP A 33 8.30 14.86 -2.67
CA ASP A 33 7.95 16.16 -2.08
C ASP A 33 9.12 17.15 -2.13
N ARG A 34 10.37 16.68 -2.00
CA ARG A 34 11.56 17.52 -2.18
C ARG A 34 11.84 17.94 -3.63
N SER A 35 11.32 17.20 -4.60
CA SER A 35 11.58 17.42 -6.02
C SER A 35 10.44 18.15 -6.76
N ALA A 36 9.25 18.15 -6.17
CA ALA A 36 8.06 18.74 -6.76
C ALA A 36 7.91 20.21 -6.33
N GLU A 37 7.51 21.05 -7.28
CA GLU A 37 7.00 22.38 -6.94
C GLU A 37 5.66 22.24 -6.18
N PRO A 38 5.33 23.17 -5.26
CA PRO A 38 4.06 23.13 -4.55
C PRO A 38 2.88 23.02 -5.51
N GLY A 39 2.08 21.96 -5.35
CA GLY A 39 0.88 21.72 -6.13
C GLY A 39 1.10 21.02 -7.49
N GLN A 40 2.35 20.76 -7.90
CA GLN A 40 2.67 20.17 -9.21
C GLN A 40 2.02 18.79 -9.44
N LEU A 41 1.85 17.99 -8.36
CA LEU A 41 1.32 16.63 -8.42
C LEU A 41 -0.04 16.49 -7.72
N SER A 42 -0.75 17.59 -7.45
CA SER A 42 -2.05 17.57 -6.76
C SER A 42 -3.08 16.72 -7.51
N ASP A 43 -3.12 16.86 -8.84
CA ASP A 43 -4.09 16.20 -9.72
C ASP A 43 -3.55 14.91 -10.36
N ASP A 44 -2.31 14.51 -10.03
CA ASP A 44 -1.75 13.27 -10.57
C ASP A 44 -2.49 12.06 -9.98
N ARG A 45 -3.16 11.29 -10.84
CA ARG A 45 -3.94 10.11 -10.45
C ARG A 45 -3.11 9.08 -9.68
N ARG A 46 -1.80 8.93 -9.98
CA ARG A 46 -0.92 7.99 -9.28
C ARG A 46 -0.68 8.45 -7.85
N MET A 47 -0.49 9.76 -7.63
CA MET A 47 -0.39 10.31 -6.27
C MET A 47 -1.68 10.16 -5.49
N GLN A 48 -2.84 10.31 -6.14
CA GLN A 48 -4.13 10.04 -5.51
C GLN A 48 -4.28 8.56 -5.11
N LEU A 49 -3.88 7.62 -5.99
CA LEU A 49 -3.89 6.19 -5.69
C LEU A 49 -2.95 5.83 -4.54
N ILE A 50 -1.74 6.41 -4.49
CA ILE A 50 -0.80 6.19 -3.39
C ILE A 50 -1.40 6.66 -2.06
N ARG A 51 -2.03 7.85 -2.02
CA ARG A 51 -2.72 8.35 -0.82
C ARG A 51 -3.85 7.41 -0.38
N GLN A 52 -4.69 6.98 -1.31
CA GLN A 52 -5.76 6.00 -1.04
C GLN A 52 -5.18 4.66 -0.53
N GLY A 53 -4.03 4.23 -1.04
CA GLY A 53 -3.34 3.03 -0.57
C GLY A 53 -2.85 3.15 0.87
N ILE A 54 -2.35 4.33 1.26
CA ILE A 54 -1.97 4.62 2.65
C ILE A 54 -3.20 4.54 3.57
N ASP A 55 -4.35 5.06 3.13
CA ASP A 55 -5.60 4.96 3.89
C ASP A 55 -6.04 3.49 4.07
N VAL A 56 -5.88 2.64 3.05
CA VAL A 56 -6.13 1.19 3.16
C VAL A 56 -5.18 0.55 4.19
N LEU A 57 -3.89 0.89 4.17
CA LEU A 57 -2.92 0.38 5.14
C LEU A 57 -3.27 0.76 6.59
N ALA A 58 -3.75 1.99 6.79
CA ALA A 58 -4.12 2.51 8.12
C ALA A 58 -5.49 2.01 8.63
N SER A 59 -6.30 1.41 7.76
CA SER A 59 -7.64 0.93 8.13
C SER A 59 -7.63 -0.40 8.89
N ASP A 60 -8.74 -0.74 9.55
CA ASP A 60 -8.95 -2.04 10.21
C ASP A 60 -9.28 -3.16 9.20
N GLY A 61 -9.27 -4.42 9.66
CA GLY A 61 -9.60 -5.61 8.87
C GLY A 61 -8.43 -6.58 8.65
N ASP A 62 -8.69 -7.68 7.96
CA ASP A 62 -7.73 -8.71 7.55
C ASP A 62 -7.56 -8.83 6.03
N ASP A 63 -8.20 -7.93 5.26
CA ASP A 63 -8.31 -7.91 3.80
C ASP A 63 -7.48 -6.79 3.13
N ARG A 64 -6.58 -6.13 3.86
CA ARG A 64 -5.80 -4.97 3.35
C ARG A 64 -5.08 -5.25 2.04
N ALA A 65 -4.51 -6.45 1.89
CA ALA A 65 -3.79 -6.83 0.68
C ALA A 65 -4.71 -6.92 -0.54
N GLU A 66 -5.91 -7.48 -0.39
CA GLU A 66 -6.92 -7.55 -1.46
C GLU A 66 -7.40 -6.15 -1.84
N ARG A 67 -7.74 -5.32 -0.85
CA ARG A 67 -8.17 -3.94 -1.08
C ARG A 67 -7.09 -3.11 -1.77
N LEU A 68 -5.83 -3.28 -1.38
CA LEU A 68 -4.71 -2.61 -2.03
C LEU A 68 -4.54 -3.10 -3.48
N GLN A 69 -4.63 -4.42 -3.72
CA GLN A 69 -4.56 -4.99 -5.07
C GLN A 69 -5.66 -4.44 -5.98
N LEU A 70 -6.91 -4.41 -5.52
CA LEU A 70 -8.05 -3.92 -6.29
C LEU A 70 -7.93 -2.41 -6.57
N LEU A 71 -7.41 -1.62 -5.62
CA LEU A 71 -7.19 -0.19 -5.80
C LEU A 71 -6.26 0.12 -6.99
N PHE A 72 -5.24 -0.72 -7.22
CA PHE A 72 -4.28 -0.56 -8.31
C PHE A 72 -4.62 -1.38 -9.57
N SER A 73 -5.72 -2.13 -9.56
CA SER A 73 -6.13 -2.95 -10.71
C SER A 73 -6.95 -2.12 -11.69
N ASP A 74 -6.78 -2.41 -12.98
CA ASP A 74 -7.69 -1.92 -14.01
C ASP A 74 -9.06 -2.60 -13.89
N SER A 75 -10.09 -1.94 -14.44
CA SER A 75 -11.41 -2.55 -14.53
C SER A 75 -11.34 -3.78 -15.42
N TYR A 76 -12.06 -4.83 -15.04
CA TYR A 76 -12.17 -6.02 -15.89
C TYR A 76 -12.83 -5.66 -17.22
N GLU A 77 -12.15 -5.96 -18.33
CA GLU A 77 -12.66 -5.80 -19.68
C GLU A 77 -12.93 -7.19 -20.30
N GLU A 78 -14.20 -7.48 -20.61
CA GLU A 78 -14.56 -8.72 -21.30
C GLU A 78 -13.95 -8.72 -22.72
N GLY A 79 -13.25 -9.81 -23.08
CA GLY A 79 -12.59 -9.92 -24.38
C GLY A 79 -11.25 -9.19 -24.49
N TRP A 80 -10.66 -8.76 -23.36
CA TRP A 80 -9.34 -8.12 -23.34
C TRP A 80 -8.28 -8.97 -24.07
N ASN A 81 -7.57 -8.32 -25.00
CA ASN A 81 -6.52 -8.90 -25.84
C ASN A 81 -6.94 -10.08 -26.73
N ARG A 82 -8.23 -10.16 -27.11
CA ARG A 82 -8.72 -11.00 -28.22
C ARG A 82 -8.84 -10.22 -29.52
#